data_AF-A0A5C6BUF5-F1
#
_entry.id   AF-A0A5C6BUF5-F1
#
_cell.length_a   1.000
_cell.length_b   1.000
_cell.length_c   1.000
_cell.angle_alpha   90.00
_cell.angle_beta   90.00
_cell.angle_gamma   90.00
#
_symmetry.space_group_name_H-M   'P 1'
#
loop_
_entity.id
_entity.type
_entity.pdbx_description
1 polymer ?
#
loop_
_entity_poly.entity_id
_entity_poly.type
_entity_poly.pdbx_seq_one_letter_code
_entity_poly.pdbx_strand_id
1 'polypeptide(L)' 'MSKKEPTAKLEGKGTTKQLKILLSINEHAVVTAAANMQGMQVGDYMKRAVIDQAKIDAKKMNAIIDAL' A
#
# COMPACT_ATOMS: atom_id res chain seq x y z
N MET A 1 -2.20 -5.20 38.22
CA MET A 1 -0.91 -5.34 37.51
C MET A 1 -1.15 -6.08 36.20
N SER A 2 -0.66 -5.48 35.11
CA SER A 2 -0.40 -6.00 33.77
C SER A 2 -1.51 -6.76 33.03
N LYS A 3 -2.28 -6.00 32.23
CA LYS A 3 -2.91 -6.53 31.02
C LYS A 3 -1.79 -6.91 30.05
N LYS A 4 -1.62 -8.20 29.76
CA LYS A 4 -0.69 -8.66 28.71
C LYS A 4 -1.21 -8.16 27.37
N GLU A 5 -0.56 -7.16 26.82
CA GLU A 5 -0.66 -6.85 25.39
C GLU A 5 -0.18 -8.07 24.60
N PRO A 6 -0.91 -8.53 23.58
CA PRO A 6 -0.38 -9.52 22.68
C PRO A 6 0.71 -8.84 21.84
N THR A 7 1.97 -9.04 22.25
CA THR A 7 3.13 -8.77 21.41
C THR A 7 3.03 -9.71 20.23
N ALA A 8 2.47 -9.21 19.12
CA ALA A 8 2.54 -9.88 17.84
C ALA A 8 4.02 -9.98 17.47
N LYS A 9 4.60 -11.16 17.69
CA LYS A 9 5.92 -11.50 17.18
C LYS A 9 5.86 -11.39 15.66
N LEU A 10 6.43 -10.31 15.12
CA LEU A 10 6.66 -10.13 13.68
C LEU A 10 7.88 -10.97 13.25
N GLU A 11 7.86 -12.27 13.55
CA GLU A 11 8.77 -13.21 12.94
C GLU A 11 7.94 -14.10 12.01
N GLY A 12 7.87 -13.69 10.76
CA GLY A 12 7.23 -14.47 9.73
C GLY A 12 7.58 -13.91 8.38
N LYS A 13 8.21 -14.74 7.53
CA LYS A 13 7.91 -14.71 6.09
C LYS A 13 6.41 -14.96 5.96
N GLY A 14 5.61 -13.92 6.15
CA GLY A 14 4.16 -14.00 6.08
C GLY A 14 3.76 -14.45 4.68
N THR A 15 2.71 -15.27 4.60
CA THR A 15 2.08 -15.64 3.33
C THR A 15 1.68 -14.36 2.60
N THR A 16 2.43 -14.00 1.55
CA THR A 16 2.09 -12.87 0.69
C THR A 16 0.78 -13.18 0.00
N LYS A 17 -0.24 -12.35 0.23
CA LYS A 17 -1.50 -12.44 -0.51
C LYS A 17 -1.33 -11.74 -1.86
N GLN A 18 -1.77 -12.40 -2.92
CA GLN A 18 -1.80 -11.81 -4.26
C GLN A 18 -3.08 -11.01 -4.46
N LEU A 19 -2.94 -9.80 -5.00
CA LEU A 19 -4.05 -8.97 -5.44
C LEU A 19 -4.06 -8.98 -6.97
N LYS A 20 -5.20 -9.35 -7.58
CA LYS A 20 -5.39 -9.23 -9.02
C LYS A 20 -6.13 -7.93 -9.31
N ILE A 21 -5.56 -7.10 -10.17
CA ILE A 21 -6.16 -5.84 -10.62
C ILE A 21 -6.40 -5.99 -12.11
N LEU A 22 -7.61 -5.66 -12.56
CA LEU A 22 -7.93 -5.53 -13.97
C LEU A 22 -7.81 -4.06 -14.34
N LEU A 23 -6.99 -3.76 -15.33
CA LEU A 23 -6.80 -2.43 -15.88
C LEU A 23 -7.27 -2.44 -17.33
N SER A 24 -7.89 -1.34 -17.76
CA SER A 24 -8.06 -1.06 -19.18
C SER A 24 -6.69 -0.89 -19.87
N ILE A 25 -6.69 -0.96 -21.20
CA ILE A 25 -5.46 -0.81 -22.00
C ILE A 25 -4.75 0.53 -21.68
N ASN A 26 -5.53 1.61 -21.55
CA ASN A 26 -4.99 2.94 -21.29
C ASN A 26 -4.39 3.04 -19.88
N GLU A 27 -5.07 2.50 -18.86
CA GLU A 27 -4.55 2.47 -17.49
C GLU A 27 -3.27 1.65 -17.40
N HIS A 28 -3.23 0.48 -18.05
CA HIS A 28 -2.03 -0.36 -18.08
C HIS A 28 -0.85 0.38 -18.75
N ALA A 29 -1.09 1.09 -19.85
CA ALA A 29 -0.07 1.87 -20.55
C ALA A 29 0.49 2.99 -19.66
N VAL A 30 -0.37 3.74 -18.96
CA VAL A 30 0.04 4.81 -18.05
C VAL A 30 0.89 4.27 -16.90
N VAL A 31 0.46 3.19 -16.25
CA VAL A 31 1.21 2.58 -15.14
C VAL A 31 2.55 2.03 -15.63
N THR A 32 2.58 1.40 -16.81
CA THR A 32 3.82 0.88 -17.40
C THR A 32 4.81 2.00 -17.69
N ALA A 33 4.35 3.10 -18.30
CA ALA A 33 5.19 4.26 -18.57
C ALA A 33 5.74 4.87 -17.27
N ALA A 34 4.90 5.05 -16.25
CA ALA A 34 5.31 5.61 -14.97
C ALA A 34 6.32 4.71 -14.23
N ALA A 35 6.13 3.39 -14.29
CA ALA A 35 7.07 2.42 -13.72
C ALA A 35 8.44 2.47 -14.45
N ASN A 36 8.43 2.52 -15.78
CA ASN A 36 9.63 2.61 -16.61
C ASN A 36 10.41 3.90 -16.35
N MET A 37 9.73 5.04 -16.21
CA MET A 37 10.37 6.33 -15.87
C MET A 37 11.10 6.29 -14.53
N GLN A 38 10.71 5.40 -13.63
CA GLN A 38 11.33 5.23 -12.31
C GLN A 38 12.26 4.01 -12.23
N GLY A 39 12.50 3.33 -13.36
CA GLY A 39 13.33 2.13 -13.41
C GLY A 39 12.77 0.98 -12.56
N MET A 40 11.44 0.91 -12.41
CA MET A 40 10.76 -0.07 -11.55
C MET A 40 9.92 -1.05 -12.36
N GLN A 41 9.71 -2.25 -11.81
CA GLN A 41 8.70 -3.16 -12.35
C GLN A 41 7.29 -2.61 -12.06
N VAL A 42 6.35 -2.85 -12.98
CA VAL A 42 4.95 -2.41 -12.89
C VAL A 42 4.31 -2.84 -11.56
N GLY A 43 4.53 -4.08 -11.12
CA GLY A 43 3.99 -4.59 -9.86
C GLY A 43 4.51 -3.87 -8.62
N ASP A 44 5.82 -3.59 -8.58
CA ASP A 44 6.45 -2.86 -7.46
C ASP A 44 6.00 -1.40 -7.43
N TYR A 45 5.91 -0.77 -8.61
CA TYR A 45 5.38 0.57 -8.76
C TYR A 45 3.94 0.65 -8.22
N MET A 46 3.06 -0.26 -8.65
CA MET A 46 1.66 -0.31 -8.21
C MET A 46 1.55 -0.54 -6.70
N LYS A 47 2.33 -1.48 -6.15
CA LYS A 47 2.35 -1.74 -4.71
C LYS A 47 2.72 -0.49 -3.93
N ARG A 48 3.77 0.24 -4.34
CA ARG A 48 4.19 1.47 -3.68
C ARG A 48 3.12 2.55 -3.80
N ALA A 49 2.59 2.78 -5.01
CA ALA A 49 1.56 3.79 -5.25
C ALA A 49 0.31 3.57 -4.36
N VAL A 50 -0.17 2.33 -4.26
CA VAL A 50 -1.32 1.98 -3.42
C VAL A 50 -1.03 2.20 -1.94
N ILE A 51 0.14 1.78 -1.45
CA ILE A 51 0.53 1.94 -0.04
C ILE A 51 0.70 3.42 0.31
N ASP A 52 1.34 4.20 -0.55
CA ASP A 52 1.59 5.62 -0.29
C ASP A 52 0.29 6.42 -0.28
N GLN A 53 -0.62 6.14 -1.22
CA GLN A 53 -1.95 6.74 -1.22
C GLN A 53 -2.73 6.35 0.05
N ALA A 54 -2.73 5.08 0.44
CA ALA A 54 -3.40 4.63 1.66
C ALA A 54 -2.86 5.30 2.93
N LYS A 55 -1.54 5.55 3.01
CA LYS A 55 -0.94 6.31 4.12
C LYS A 55 -1.39 7.77 4.13
N ILE A 56 -1.48 8.41 2.97
CA ILE A 56 -1.96 9.79 2.85
C ILE A 56 -3.41 9.87 3.33
N ASP A 57 -4.25 8.94 2.89
CA ASP A 57 -5.67 8.93 3.23
C ASP A 57 -5.90 8.63 4.71
N ALA A 58 -5.15 7.69 5.30
CA ALA A 58 -5.19 7.43 6.74
C ALA A 58 -4.79 8.67 7.57
N LYS A 59 -3.77 9.43 7.14
CA LYS A 59 -3.38 10.68 7.81
C LYS A 59 -4.48 11.74 7.74
N LYS A 60 -5.15 11.88 6.58
CA LYS A 60 -6.28 12.80 6.43
C LYS A 60 -7.44 12.42 7.35
N MET A 61 -7.74 11.12 7.47
CA MET A 61 -8.78 10.64 8.38
C MET A 61 -8.46 10.95 9.84
N ASN A 62 -7.23 10.68 10.28
CA ASN A 62 -6.81 11.00 11.64
C ASN A 62 -6.86 12.51 11.93
N ALA A 63 -6.43 13.35 10.98
CA ALA A 63 -6.50 14.80 11.14
C ALA A 63 -7.93 15.34 11.27
N ILE A 64 -8.92 14.68 10.65
CA ILE A 64 -10.33 15.03 10.82
C ILE A 64 -10.84 14.61 12.21
N ILE A 65 -10.40 13.44 12.70
CA ILE A 65 -10.80 12.94 14.03
C ILE A 65 -10.19 13.80 15.15
N ASP A 66 -8.92 14.22 15.01
CA ASP A 66 -8.24 15.08 16.01
C ASP A 66 -8.79 16.53 16.02
N ALA A 67 -9.49 16.94 14.95
CA ALA A 67 -10.10 18.27 14.82
C ALA A 67 -11.57 18.34 15.27
N LEU A 68 -12.15 17.21 15.71
CA LEU A 68 -13.49 17.11 16.31
C LEU A 68 -13.43 17.18 17.83
#